data_AF-A0A3F3NLY0-F1
#
_entry.id   AF-A0A3F3NLY0-F1
#
_cell.length_a   1.000
_cell.length_b   1.000
_cell.length_c   1.000
_cell.angle_alpha   90.00
_cell.angle_beta   90.00
_cell.angle_gamma   90.00
#
_symmetry.space_group_name_H-M   'P 1'
#
loop_
_entity.id
_entity.type
_entity.pdbx_description
1 polymer ?
#
loop_
_entity_poly.entity_id
_entity_poly.type
_entity_poly.pdbx_seq_one_letter_code
_entity_poly.pdbx_strand_id
1 'polypeptide(L)'
;MDGKKAMHFVEYKKLINPEARTPENIGYSNFLIDGEFSVEKLKDFFRELKAMLDEAKFFIVHTDFIWEKKQYLVRRNKIDKIDKSSLKKLSRNVAPRLLNAVPYVSMRKHLDSLLLSLLKQEIVGKEIPNGLYLDEELPKKIYTKLRFDADGKEFDARTDLKRAYNHTITVGSDNVREKHAVEILDEIRFIRKEEVGHDLIPNHCGLELVDMLCSMISGETRFEEYKKMGLVSDESDLKSGDFINLKFPDEEIIDFKSILDKKLRYKTINYLNY
;
A
#
# COMPACT_ATOMS: atom_id res chain seq x y z
N MET A 1 27.05 13.30 0.25
CA MET A 1 26.32 12.04 -0.04
C MET A 1 27.11 11.26 -1.06
N ASP A 2 27.50 10.02 -0.76
CA ASP A 2 27.81 9.06 -1.83
C ASP A 2 26.46 8.72 -2.48
N GLY A 3 26.05 9.54 -3.45
CA GLY A 3 24.71 9.59 -4.04
C GLY A 3 24.35 8.36 -4.88
N LYS A 4 25.01 7.22 -4.69
CA LYS A 4 24.82 6.01 -5.50
C LYS A 4 23.86 4.99 -4.92
N LYS A 5 23.41 5.13 -3.66
CA LYS A 5 22.45 4.22 -3.03
C LYS A 5 21.39 4.99 -2.26
N ALA A 6 20.14 4.84 -2.65
CA ALA A 6 19.01 5.35 -1.89
C ALA A 6 18.79 4.50 -0.62
N MET A 7 18.32 5.14 0.44
CA MET A 7 18.08 4.49 1.72
C MET A 7 16.61 4.07 1.82
N HIS A 8 16.36 2.77 1.94
CA HIS A 8 15.01 2.24 2.12
C HIS A 8 14.50 2.47 3.54
N PHE A 9 13.18 2.56 3.73
CA PHE A 9 12.58 2.72 5.05
C PHE A 9 13.04 1.66 6.07
N VAL A 10 13.23 0.42 5.61
CA VAL A 10 13.75 -0.69 6.44
C VAL A 10 15.15 -0.39 6.96
N GLU A 11 16.00 0.30 6.18
CA GLU A 11 17.33 0.70 6.61
C GLU A 11 17.27 1.78 7.71
N TYR A 12 16.32 2.72 7.62
CA TYR A 12 16.10 3.67 8.72
C TYR A 12 15.61 2.97 9.99
N LYS A 13 14.71 1.97 9.88
CA LYS A 13 14.28 1.18 11.05
C LYS A 13 15.44 0.47 11.74
N LYS A 14 16.41 -0.06 11.00
CA LYS A 14 17.63 -0.66 11.59
C LYS A 14 18.40 0.36 12.42
N LEU A 15 18.51 1.60 11.93
CA LEU A 15 19.18 2.67 12.68
C LEU A 15 18.43 3.08 13.95
N ILE A 16 17.15 2.77 14.13
CA ILE A 16 16.44 3.06 15.40
C ILE A 16 16.89 2.09 16.50
N ASN A 17 17.15 0.83 16.16
CA ASN A 17 17.60 -0.19 17.11
C ASN A 17 19.13 -0.06 17.38
N PRO A 18 19.57 0.24 18.63
CA PRO A 18 20.98 0.37 18.96
C PRO A 18 21.81 -0.88 18.64
N GLU A 19 21.25 -2.08 18.83
CA GLU A 19 21.96 -3.34 18.60
C GLU A 19 22.21 -3.63 17.12
N ALA A 20 21.33 -3.12 16.25
CA ALA A 20 21.43 -3.30 14.81
C ALA A 20 22.25 -2.20 14.12
N ARG A 21 22.69 -1.20 14.87
CA ARG A 21 23.29 0.04 14.37
C ARG A 21 24.81 -0.07 14.26
N THR A 22 25.30 -0.33 13.05
CA THR A 22 26.73 -0.47 12.74
C THR A 22 27.16 0.52 11.64
N PRO A 23 28.46 0.91 11.60
CA PRO A 23 28.99 1.81 10.58
C PRO A 23 28.78 1.35 9.13
N GLU A 24 28.58 0.05 8.90
CA GLU A 24 28.31 -0.55 7.60
C GLU A 24 26.86 -0.38 7.14
N ASN A 25 25.93 0.00 8.03
CA ASN A 25 24.55 0.25 7.63
C ASN A 25 24.46 1.43 6.66
N ILE A 26 23.62 1.28 5.64
CA ILE A 26 23.33 2.35 4.68
C ILE A 26 22.81 3.56 5.46
N GLY A 27 23.39 4.73 5.20
CA GLY A 27 22.97 5.99 5.80
C GLY A 27 23.41 6.24 7.24
N TYR A 28 24.12 5.32 7.90
CA TYR A 28 24.66 5.51 9.26
C TYR A 28 25.45 6.82 9.38
N SER A 29 26.34 7.08 8.41
CA SER A 29 27.21 8.26 8.39
C SER A 29 26.45 9.59 8.31
N ASN A 30 25.20 9.60 7.85
CA ASN A 30 24.39 10.81 7.78
C ASN A 30 24.02 11.33 9.17
N PHE A 31 24.01 10.45 10.17
CA PHE A 31 23.58 10.77 11.54
C PHE A 31 24.75 10.94 12.50
N LEU A 32 25.98 11.08 11.99
CA LEU A 32 27.15 11.39 12.80
C LEU A 32 27.20 12.88 13.18
N ILE A 33 27.63 13.16 14.41
CA ILE A 33 28.07 14.46 14.93
C ILE A 33 29.43 14.21 15.57
N ASP A 34 30.47 14.91 15.12
CA ASP A 34 31.85 14.76 15.61
C ASP A 34 32.38 13.31 15.62
N GLY A 35 31.91 12.49 14.66
CA GLY A 35 32.29 11.08 14.51
C GLY A 35 31.47 10.09 15.34
N GLU A 36 30.56 10.58 16.19
CA GLU A 36 29.67 9.75 17.00
C GLU A 36 28.24 9.77 16.45
N PHE A 37 27.53 8.64 16.54
CA PHE A 37 26.16 8.56 16.05
C PHE A 37 25.21 9.32 16.99
N SER A 38 24.52 10.33 16.44
CA SER A 38 23.54 11.12 17.16
C SER A 38 22.13 10.56 16.99
N VAL A 39 21.56 10.04 18.09
CA VAL A 39 20.16 9.63 18.16
C VAL A 39 19.23 10.82 17.94
N GLU A 40 19.56 11.98 18.51
CA GLU A 40 18.75 13.20 18.36
C GLU A 40 18.68 13.66 16.90
N LYS A 41 19.80 13.62 16.17
CA LYS A 41 19.80 13.94 14.74
C LYS A 41 18.90 13.00 13.92
N LEU A 42 18.83 11.72 14.27
CA LEU A 42 17.92 10.76 13.65
C LEU A 42 16.45 11.06 13.99
N LYS A 43 16.16 11.43 15.24
CA LYS A 43 14.82 11.83 15.66
C LYS A 43 14.38 13.10 14.94
N ASP A 44 15.23 14.12 14.89
CA ASP A 44 14.98 15.38 14.20
C ASP A 44 14.63 15.15 12.73
N PHE A 45 15.37 14.28 12.04
CA PHE A 45 15.04 13.86 10.67
C PHE A 45 13.60 13.33 10.55
N PHE A 46 13.14 12.48 11.47
CA PHE A 46 11.78 11.95 11.44
C PHE A 46 10.72 12.96 11.89
N ARG A 47 11.04 13.87 12.80
CA ARG A 47 10.16 14.99 13.20
C ARG A 47 9.93 15.93 12.01
N GLU A 48 10.99 16.28 11.30
CA GLU A 48 10.93 17.06 10.05
C GLU A 48 10.13 16.33 8.96
N LEU A 49 10.36 15.03 8.79
CA LEU A 49 9.62 14.20 7.84
C LEU A 49 8.11 14.19 8.15
N LYS A 50 7.75 14.04 9.43
CA LYS A 50 6.37 14.09 9.89
C LYS A 50 5.75 15.46 9.60
N ALA A 51 6.45 16.56 9.88
CA ALA A 51 5.96 17.91 9.61
C ALA A 51 5.71 18.11 8.10
N MET A 52 6.66 17.69 7.26
CA MET A 52 6.52 17.74 5.80
C MET A 52 5.29 16.95 5.31
N LEU A 53 5.07 15.74 5.84
CA LEU A 53 3.88 14.94 5.50
C LEU A 53 2.57 15.57 5.97
N ASP A 54 2.58 16.28 7.10
CA ASP A 54 1.37 16.93 7.60
C ASP A 54 0.92 18.06 6.67
N GLU A 55 1.87 18.85 6.18
CA GLU A 55 1.68 19.98 5.26
C GLU A 55 1.40 19.53 3.82
N ALA A 56 1.94 18.39 3.39
CA ALA A 56 1.81 17.90 2.03
C ALA A 56 0.36 17.61 1.63
N LYS A 57 -0.01 17.99 0.41
CA LYS A 57 -1.36 17.76 -0.15
C LYS A 57 -1.44 16.40 -0.81
N PHE A 58 -1.84 15.38 -0.05
CA PHE A 58 -2.13 14.04 -0.56
C PHE A 58 -3.25 13.40 0.25
N PHE A 59 -3.76 12.28 -0.25
CA PHE A 59 -4.67 11.41 0.46
C PHE A 59 -4.25 9.95 0.29
N ILE A 60 -4.71 9.08 1.20
CA ILE A 60 -4.42 7.65 1.21
C ILE A 60 -5.71 6.89 0.91
N VAL A 61 -5.61 5.96 -0.03
CA VAL A 61 -6.62 4.93 -0.31
C VAL A 61 -5.96 3.57 -0.10
N HIS A 62 -6.46 2.79 0.85
CA HIS A 62 -5.92 1.49 1.20
C HIS A 62 -6.93 0.38 0.93
N THR A 63 -6.45 -0.69 0.30
CA THR A 63 -7.23 -1.88 -0.02
C THR A 63 -6.37 -3.10 0.29
N ASP A 64 -6.73 -3.86 1.32
CA ASP A 64 -6.08 -5.14 1.64
C ASP A 64 -6.98 -6.33 1.27
N PHE A 65 -6.35 -7.49 1.10
CA PHE A 65 -7.02 -8.74 0.72
C PHE A 65 -6.59 -9.85 1.64
N ILE A 66 -7.59 -10.48 2.26
CA ILE A 66 -7.41 -11.77 2.90
C ILE A 66 -7.91 -12.82 1.93
N TRP A 67 -6.99 -13.66 1.49
CA TRP A 67 -7.31 -14.78 0.63
C TRP A 67 -7.27 -16.07 1.43
N GLU A 68 -8.45 -16.62 1.72
CA GLU A 68 -8.58 -17.96 2.28
C GLU A 68 -8.51 -18.96 1.11
N LYS A 69 -7.39 -19.69 1.00
CA LYS A 69 -7.25 -20.74 -0.02
C LYS A 69 -8.19 -21.90 0.33
N LYS A 70 -9.25 -22.11 -0.46
CA LYS A 70 -10.09 -23.31 -0.35
C LYS A 70 -9.71 -24.34 -1.40
N GLN A 71 -10.15 -25.58 -1.15
CA GLN A 71 -9.99 -26.67 -2.10
C GLN A 71 -10.95 -26.46 -3.27
N TYR A 72 -10.46 -25.94 -4.40
CA TYR A 72 -11.25 -25.90 -5.63
C TYR A 72 -10.72 -26.90 -6.67
N LEU A 73 -11.66 -27.44 -7.47
CA LEU A 73 -11.53 -28.51 -8.46
C LEU A 73 -10.09 -28.93 -8.83
N VAL A 74 -9.76 -30.18 -8.49
CA VAL A 74 -8.53 -30.87 -8.87
C VAL A 74 -8.37 -30.86 -10.40
N ARG A 75 -7.18 -30.50 -10.91
CA ARG A 75 -6.85 -30.73 -12.34
C ARG A 75 -7.10 -32.21 -12.67
N ARG A 76 -8.13 -32.50 -13.47
CA ARG A 76 -8.54 -33.87 -13.86
C ARG A 76 -7.40 -34.69 -14.49
N ASN A 77 -6.43 -34.02 -15.13
CA ASN A 77 -5.43 -34.65 -15.99
C ASN A 77 -4.40 -35.55 -15.27
N LYS A 78 -4.54 -35.82 -13.96
CA LYS A 78 -3.63 -36.69 -13.19
C LYS A 78 -4.32 -37.46 -12.04
N ILE A 79 -5.63 -37.70 -12.09
CA ILE A 79 -6.35 -38.40 -10.99
C ILE A 79 -5.69 -39.74 -10.61
N ASP A 80 -5.21 -40.49 -11.59
CA ASP A 80 -4.58 -41.80 -11.36
C ASP A 80 -3.17 -41.71 -10.73
N LYS A 81 -2.57 -40.51 -10.71
CA LYS A 81 -1.26 -40.23 -10.07
C LYS A 81 -1.40 -39.44 -8.76
N ILE A 82 -2.62 -39.16 -8.34
CA ILE A 82 -2.90 -38.36 -7.15
C ILE A 82 -3.22 -39.32 -6.01
N ASP A 83 -2.30 -39.43 -5.05
CA ASP A 83 -2.54 -40.14 -3.80
C ASP A 83 -3.80 -39.57 -3.11
N LYS A 84 -4.74 -40.42 -2.69
CA LYS A 84 -5.97 -40.02 -2.00
C LYS A 84 -5.67 -39.22 -0.72
N SER A 85 -4.53 -39.42 -0.08
CA SER A 85 -4.07 -38.61 1.06
C SER A 85 -3.83 -37.13 0.67
N SER A 86 -3.38 -36.90 -0.57
CA SER A 86 -3.13 -35.56 -1.12
C SER A 86 -4.40 -34.83 -1.54
N LEU A 87 -5.55 -35.52 -1.61
CA LEU A 87 -6.87 -34.91 -1.83
C LEU A 87 -7.34 -34.08 -0.63
N LYS A 88 -6.80 -34.34 0.56
CA LYS A 88 -7.13 -33.61 1.80
C LYS A 88 -6.26 -32.37 2.03
N LYS A 89 -5.22 -32.14 1.21
CA LYS A 89 -4.33 -30.98 1.38
C LYS A 89 -5.03 -29.70 0.88
N LEU A 90 -5.15 -28.71 1.77
CA LEU A 90 -5.62 -27.34 1.47
C LEU A 90 -4.71 -26.60 0.46
N SER A 91 -3.51 -27.13 0.17
CA SER A 91 -2.51 -26.52 -0.72
C SER A 91 -2.81 -26.65 -2.22
N ARG A 92 -4.05 -27.00 -2.61
CA ARG A 92 -4.40 -27.15 -4.02
C ARG A 92 -4.74 -25.80 -4.61
N ASN A 93 -3.84 -25.33 -5.47
CA ASN A 93 -4.08 -24.15 -6.30
C ASN A 93 -5.29 -24.40 -7.21
N VAL A 94 -6.24 -23.47 -7.19
CA VAL A 94 -7.35 -23.44 -8.13
C VAL A 94 -6.82 -23.47 -9.56
N ALA A 95 -7.52 -24.17 -10.47
CA ALA A 95 -7.13 -24.19 -11.87
C ALA A 95 -7.02 -22.75 -12.41
N PRO A 96 -5.83 -22.29 -12.85
CA PRO A 96 -5.58 -20.87 -13.14
C PRO A 96 -6.47 -20.27 -14.25
N ARG A 97 -7.14 -21.11 -15.04
CA ARG A 97 -8.03 -20.69 -16.13
C ARG A 97 -9.48 -20.42 -15.68
N LEU A 98 -9.85 -20.80 -14.46
CA LEU A 98 -11.23 -20.70 -13.96
C LEU A 98 -11.49 -19.47 -13.10
N LEU A 99 -10.46 -18.93 -12.44
CA LEU A 99 -10.57 -17.73 -11.63
C LEU A 99 -9.88 -16.57 -12.33
N ASN A 100 -10.44 -15.37 -12.14
CA ASN A 100 -9.65 -14.16 -12.29
C ASN A 100 -8.49 -14.22 -11.30
N ALA A 101 -7.29 -13.84 -11.74
CA ALA A 101 -6.12 -13.84 -10.86
C ALA A 101 -6.37 -12.95 -9.63
N VAL A 102 -5.89 -13.36 -8.46
CA VAL A 102 -6.04 -12.58 -7.20
C VAL A 102 -5.59 -11.13 -7.38
N PRO A 103 -4.45 -10.83 -8.04
CA PRO A 103 -4.05 -9.45 -8.29
C PRO A 103 -5.04 -8.65 -9.15
N TYR A 104 -5.66 -9.28 -10.15
CA TYR A 104 -6.69 -8.64 -10.97
C TYR A 104 -7.92 -8.26 -10.13
N VAL A 105 -8.40 -9.18 -9.29
CA VAL A 105 -9.56 -8.94 -8.41
C VAL A 105 -9.21 -7.81 -7.42
N SER A 106 -7.98 -7.85 -6.91
CA SER A 106 -7.48 -6.85 -5.97
C SER A 106 -7.45 -5.46 -6.58
N MET A 107 -6.90 -5.36 -7.80
CA MET A 107 -6.80 -4.10 -8.51
C MET A 107 -8.17 -3.54 -8.90
N ARG A 108 -9.14 -4.38 -9.30
CA ARG A 108 -10.51 -3.91 -9.58
C ARG A 108 -11.16 -3.23 -8.38
N LYS A 109 -11.03 -3.84 -7.20
CA LYS A 109 -11.53 -3.28 -5.93
C LYS A 109 -10.77 -2.03 -5.51
N HIS A 110 -9.46 -1.98 -5.75
CA HIS A 110 -8.67 -0.79 -5.51
C HIS A 110 -9.09 0.37 -6.43
N LEU A 111 -9.33 0.09 -7.72
CA LEU A 111 -9.83 1.08 -8.68
C LEU A 111 -11.24 1.59 -8.29
N ASP A 112 -12.13 0.73 -7.81
CA ASP A 112 -13.43 1.14 -7.26
C ASP A 112 -13.27 2.16 -6.12
N SER A 113 -12.39 1.85 -5.17
CA SER A 113 -12.08 2.72 -4.02
C SER A 113 -11.45 4.05 -4.45
N LEU A 114 -10.54 4.01 -5.43
CA LEU A 114 -9.90 5.19 -6.00
C LEU A 114 -10.93 6.07 -6.72
N LEU A 115 -11.78 5.48 -7.57
CA LEU A 115 -12.84 6.20 -8.27
C LEU A 115 -13.79 6.91 -7.30
N LEU A 116 -14.25 6.21 -6.26
CA LEU A 116 -15.08 6.82 -5.21
C LEU A 116 -14.36 7.97 -4.52
N SER A 117 -13.06 7.84 -4.25
CA SER A 117 -12.27 8.87 -3.59
C SER A 117 -12.03 10.09 -4.50
N LEU A 118 -11.83 9.87 -5.79
CA LEU A 118 -11.66 10.92 -6.80
C LEU A 118 -12.95 11.67 -7.10
N LEU A 119 -14.10 10.98 -7.08
CA LEU A 119 -15.41 11.61 -7.18
C LEU A 119 -15.76 12.45 -5.96
N LYS A 120 -15.27 12.04 -4.78
CA LYS A 120 -15.51 12.72 -3.50
C LYS A 120 -14.47 13.81 -3.16
N GLN A 121 -13.88 14.46 -4.15
CA GLN A 121 -12.92 15.54 -3.88
C GLN A 121 -13.62 16.79 -3.31
N GLU A 122 -12.91 17.50 -2.44
CA GLU A 122 -13.36 18.77 -1.85
C GLU A 122 -13.90 19.71 -2.93
N ILE A 123 -15.19 20.04 -2.81
CA ILE A 123 -15.77 21.13 -3.58
C ILE A 123 -15.20 22.42 -3.00
N VAL A 124 -14.39 23.12 -3.80
CA VAL A 124 -13.78 24.39 -3.41
C VAL A 124 -14.87 25.34 -2.90
N GLY A 125 -14.80 25.72 -1.63
CA GLY A 125 -15.71 26.67 -1.00
C GLY A 125 -16.93 26.07 -0.28
N LYS A 126 -17.08 24.73 -0.22
CA LYS A 126 -18.12 24.08 0.58
C LYS A 126 -17.55 22.88 1.32
N GLU A 127 -17.43 22.97 2.66
CA GLU A 127 -17.49 21.78 3.49
C GLU A 127 -18.89 21.19 3.27
N ILE A 128 -19.03 20.10 2.51
CA ILE A 128 -20.31 19.38 2.40
C ILE A 128 -20.35 18.38 3.54
N PRO A 129 -21.09 18.65 4.63
CA PRO A 129 -21.26 17.66 5.67
C PRO A 129 -22.13 16.54 5.07
N ASN A 130 -21.70 15.30 5.20
CA ASN A 130 -22.39 14.07 4.77
C ASN A 130 -22.25 13.63 3.30
N GLY A 131 -21.39 14.27 2.49
CA GLY A 131 -20.89 13.66 1.24
C GLY A 131 -21.93 13.36 0.15
N LEU A 132 -23.02 14.12 0.10
CA LEU A 132 -23.94 14.11 -1.03
C LEU A 132 -23.43 15.09 -2.09
N TYR A 133 -23.07 14.56 -3.25
CA TYR A 133 -22.65 15.33 -4.42
C TYR A 133 -23.84 15.46 -5.37
N LEU A 134 -24.00 16.64 -5.97
CA LEU A 134 -24.84 16.78 -7.15
C LEU A 134 -24.08 16.26 -8.38
N ASP A 135 -24.79 15.70 -9.36
CA ASP A 135 -24.16 15.15 -10.58
C ASP A 135 -23.30 16.19 -11.33
N GLU A 136 -23.65 17.47 -11.21
CA GLU A 136 -22.94 18.60 -11.79
C GLU A 136 -21.60 18.94 -11.11
N GLU A 137 -21.41 18.45 -9.87
CA GLU A 137 -20.22 18.66 -9.06
C GLU A 137 -19.14 17.59 -9.32
N LEU A 138 -19.48 16.55 -10.10
CA LEU A 138 -18.54 15.48 -10.43
C LEU A 138 -17.45 15.99 -11.39
N PRO A 139 -16.17 15.70 -11.12
CA PRO A 139 -15.09 16.08 -12.02
C PRO A 139 -15.27 15.40 -13.38
N LYS A 140 -15.38 16.19 -14.44
CA LYS A 140 -15.62 15.68 -15.81
C LYS A 140 -14.43 14.92 -16.39
N LYS A 141 -13.20 15.26 -15.97
CA LYS A 141 -11.95 14.63 -16.39
C LYS A 141 -10.89 14.77 -15.31
N ILE A 142 -10.08 13.73 -15.12
CA ILE A 142 -8.92 13.74 -14.22
C ILE A 142 -7.68 13.33 -15.00
N TYR A 143 -6.78 14.28 -15.23
CA TYR A 143 -5.50 14.03 -15.87
C TYR A 143 -4.46 13.67 -14.81
N THR A 144 -4.06 12.40 -14.74
CA THR A 144 -3.06 11.96 -13.76
C THR A 144 -2.20 10.81 -14.25
N LYS A 145 -1.09 10.57 -13.53
CA LYS A 145 -0.22 9.42 -13.75
C LYS A 145 -0.27 8.52 -12.52
N LEU A 146 -0.52 7.23 -12.73
CA LEU A 146 -0.50 6.23 -11.67
C LEU A 146 0.84 5.51 -11.69
N ARG A 147 1.70 5.78 -10.70
CA ARG A 147 2.88 4.95 -10.42
C ARG A 147 2.39 3.62 -9.87
N PHE A 148 2.90 2.52 -10.43
CA PHE A 148 2.79 1.21 -9.80
C PHE A 148 4.18 0.67 -9.50
N ASP A 149 4.28 -0.06 -8.39
CA ASP A 149 5.45 -0.81 -8.00
C ASP A 149 5.05 -2.26 -7.76
N ALA A 150 5.81 -3.20 -8.30
CA ALA A 150 5.41 -4.60 -8.32
C ALA A 150 6.60 -5.54 -8.30
N ASP A 151 6.91 -6.05 -7.11
CA ASP A 151 8.06 -6.91 -6.84
C ASP A 151 7.70 -8.41 -6.81
N GLY A 152 6.94 -8.89 -7.81
CA GLY A 152 6.44 -10.28 -7.85
C GLY A 152 6.97 -11.10 -9.03
N LYS A 153 7.55 -12.28 -8.79
CA LYS A 153 7.88 -13.26 -9.85
C LYS A 153 6.65 -13.91 -10.50
N GLU A 154 5.51 -13.90 -9.82
CA GLU A 154 4.24 -14.53 -10.26
C GLU A 154 3.21 -13.52 -10.79
N PHE A 155 3.57 -12.24 -10.86
CA PHE A 155 2.69 -11.15 -11.29
C PHE A 155 3.37 -10.40 -12.45
N ASP A 156 2.85 -10.58 -13.67
CA ASP A 156 3.19 -9.65 -14.76
C ASP A 156 2.40 -8.38 -14.52
N ALA A 157 2.98 -7.55 -13.65
CA ALA A 157 2.38 -6.37 -13.10
C ALA A 157 1.83 -5.41 -14.14
N ARG A 158 2.40 -5.42 -15.35
CA ARG A 158 1.92 -4.56 -16.41
C ARG A 158 0.67 -5.12 -17.08
N THR A 159 0.63 -6.42 -17.34
CA THR A 159 -0.47 -7.05 -18.09
C THR A 159 -1.72 -7.21 -17.25
N ASP A 160 -1.58 -7.73 -16.04
CA ASP A 160 -2.73 -7.95 -15.14
C ASP A 160 -3.38 -6.64 -14.70
N LEU A 161 -2.55 -5.62 -14.43
CA LEU A 161 -3.00 -4.28 -14.04
C LEU A 161 -3.70 -3.57 -15.19
N LYS A 162 -3.15 -3.60 -16.41
CA LYS A 162 -3.82 -3.09 -17.61
C LYS A 162 -5.14 -3.80 -17.86
N ARG A 163 -5.20 -5.11 -17.66
CA ARG A 163 -6.43 -5.90 -17.84
C ARG A 163 -7.51 -5.50 -16.84
N ALA A 164 -7.15 -5.38 -15.55
CA ALA A 164 -8.09 -4.94 -14.51
C ALA A 164 -8.62 -3.54 -14.80
N TYR A 165 -7.74 -2.63 -15.20
CA TYR A 165 -8.10 -1.26 -15.52
C TYR A 165 -8.97 -1.14 -16.77
N ASN A 166 -8.61 -1.77 -17.88
CA ASN A 166 -9.42 -1.78 -19.10
C ASN A 166 -10.81 -2.38 -18.84
N HIS A 167 -10.88 -3.41 -17.99
CA HIS A 167 -12.15 -3.98 -17.60
C HIS A 167 -13.00 -2.95 -16.83
N THR A 168 -12.43 -2.31 -15.81
CA THR A 168 -13.14 -1.29 -15.02
C THR A 168 -13.60 -0.11 -15.87
N ILE A 169 -12.80 0.34 -16.86
CA ILE A 169 -13.23 1.36 -17.83
C ILE A 169 -14.44 0.87 -18.63
N THR A 170 -14.37 -0.36 -19.16
CA THR A 170 -15.39 -0.89 -20.09
C THR A 170 -16.72 -1.23 -19.43
N VAL A 171 -16.73 -1.64 -18.15
CA VAL A 171 -17.96 -2.10 -17.48
C VAL A 171 -18.36 -1.27 -16.26
N GLY A 172 -17.50 -0.33 -15.85
CA GLY A 172 -17.58 0.30 -14.54
C GLY A 172 -16.95 -0.53 -13.42
N SER A 173 -17.11 -0.05 -12.20
CA SER A 173 -16.73 -0.75 -10.98
C SER A 173 -17.96 -1.22 -10.21
N ASP A 174 -17.80 -1.67 -8.97
CA ASP A 174 -18.94 -2.15 -8.19
C ASP A 174 -19.87 -1.01 -7.76
N ASN A 175 -19.30 0.18 -7.53
CA ASN A 175 -20.03 1.37 -7.08
C ASN A 175 -20.07 2.51 -8.12
N VAL A 176 -19.32 2.42 -9.22
CA VAL A 176 -19.22 3.49 -10.23
C VAL A 176 -19.63 2.95 -11.60
N ARG A 177 -20.61 3.62 -12.22
CA ARG A 177 -21.12 3.26 -13.55
C ARG A 177 -20.04 3.46 -14.62
N GLU A 178 -20.10 2.65 -15.66
CA GLU A 178 -19.20 2.69 -16.84
C GLU A 178 -18.94 4.11 -17.33
N LYS A 179 -19.99 4.89 -17.63
CA LYS A 179 -19.87 6.27 -18.14
C LYS A 179 -18.89 7.13 -17.31
N HIS A 180 -19.01 7.07 -15.98
CA HIS A 180 -18.16 7.86 -15.09
C HIS A 180 -16.78 7.24 -14.91
N ALA A 181 -16.69 5.91 -14.90
CA ALA A 181 -15.40 5.22 -14.89
C ALA A 181 -14.57 5.61 -16.13
N VAL A 182 -15.20 5.69 -17.32
CA VAL A 182 -14.55 6.20 -18.54
C VAL A 182 -14.12 7.66 -18.35
N GLU A 183 -15.04 8.56 -17.97
CA GLU A 183 -14.73 9.99 -17.79
C GLU A 183 -13.55 10.26 -16.84
N ILE A 184 -13.42 9.48 -15.77
CA ILE A 184 -12.38 9.65 -14.75
C ILE A 184 -11.08 8.93 -15.12
N LEU A 185 -11.18 7.69 -15.61
CA LEU A 185 -10.00 6.86 -15.79
C LEU A 185 -9.36 7.07 -17.15
N ASP A 186 -10.07 7.43 -18.22
CA ASP A 186 -9.53 7.42 -19.60
C ASP A 186 -8.22 8.21 -19.77
N GLU A 187 -8.05 9.27 -18.97
CA GLU A 187 -6.88 10.15 -19.00
C GLU A 187 -5.78 9.76 -17.98
N ILE A 188 -5.87 8.56 -17.38
CA ILE A 188 -4.86 8.04 -16.42
C ILE A 188 -3.80 7.21 -17.15
N ARG A 189 -2.54 7.68 -17.06
CA ARG A 189 -1.41 6.92 -17.58
C ARG A 189 -0.72 6.13 -16.48
N PHE A 190 -0.53 4.83 -16.69
CA PHE A 190 0.37 4.02 -15.85
C PHE A 190 1.83 4.30 -16.18
N ILE A 191 2.62 4.55 -15.14
CA ILE A 191 4.05 4.77 -15.23
C ILE A 191 4.79 3.88 -14.23
N ARG A 192 6.00 3.44 -14.60
CA ARG A 192 6.87 2.67 -13.68
C ARG A 192 7.70 3.57 -12.78
N LYS A 193 8.33 2.96 -11.76
CA LYS A 193 9.22 3.65 -10.80
C LYS A 193 10.33 4.45 -11.52
N GLU A 194 10.89 3.88 -12.59
CA GLU A 194 11.98 4.49 -13.37
C GLU A 194 11.51 5.65 -14.25
N GLU A 195 10.21 5.73 -14.56
CA GLU A 195 9.62 6.86 -15.29
C GLU A 195 9.27 8.04 -14.36
N VAL A 196 9.11 7.76 -13.07
CA VAL A 196 8.88 8.81 -12.06
C VAL A 196 10.18 9.50 -11.75
N GLY A 197 11.29 8.77 -11.59
CA GLY A 197 12.60 9.34 -11.29
C GLY A 197 13.70 8.76 -12.18
N HIS A 198 14.39 9.62 -12.93
CA HIS A 198 15.61 9.29 -13.69
C HIS A 198 16.77 10.08 -13.08
N ASP A 199 17.95 9.48 -12.95
CA ASP A 199 19.13 10.13 -12.36
C ASP A 199 18.88 10.82 -11.00
N LEU A 200 18.03 10.22 -10.13
CA LEU A 200 17.64 10.76 -8.82
C LEU A 200 16.78 12.03 -8.89
N ILE A 201 16.08 12.27 -9.99
CA ILE A 201 15.14 13.39 -10.13
C ILE A 201 13.79 12.89 -10.63
N PRO A 202 12.71 13.09 -9.84
CA PRO A 202 12.65 13.30 -8.39
C PRO A 202 13.48 12.30 -7.60
N ASN A 203 13.96 12.76 -6.43
CA ASN A 203 14.80 11.97 -5.54
C ASN A 203 14.11 10.64 -5.21
N HIS A 204 14.85 9.54 -5.32
CA HIS A 204 14.41 8.20 -4.90
C HIS A 204 13.88 8.18 -3.45
N CYS A 205 14.32 9.11 -2.60
CA CYS A 205 13.77 9.33 -1.27
C CYS A 205 12.26 9.65 -1.27
N GLY A 206 11.75 10.37 -2.27
CA GLY A 206 10.31 10.59 -2.45
C GLY A 206 9.53 9.33 -2.82
N LEU A 207 10.20 8.34 -3.43
CA LEU A 207 9.62 7.03 -3.71
C LEU A 207 9.56 6.16 -2.46
N GLU A 208 10.61 6.21 -1.64
CA GLU A 208 10.70 5.48 -0.36
C GLU A 208 9.71 6.01 0.68
N LEU A 209 9.32 7.28 0.61
CA LEU A 209 8.27 7.85 1.45
C LEU A 209 6.92 7.16 1.23
N VAL A 210 6.58 6.89 -0.04
CA VAL A 210 5.35 6.17 -0.40
C VAL A 210 5.42 4.73 0.13
N ASP A 211 6.57 4.07 -0.05
CA ASP A 211 6.76 2.68 0.38
C ASP A 211 6.72 2.57 1.93
N MET A 212 7.24 3.59 2.64
CA MET A 212 7.10 3.74 4.10
C MET A 212 5.64 3.82 4.52
N LEU A 213 4.86 4.76 3.97
CA LEU A 213 3.46 4.96 4.31
C LEU A 213 2.64 3.69 4.02
N CYS A 214 2.87 3.06 2.86
CA CYS A 214 2.24 1.80 2.48
C CYS A 214 2.56 0.66 3.47
N SER A 215 3.81 0.57 3.93
CA SER A 215 4.23 -0.43 4.90
C SER A 215 3.58 -0.21 6.27
N MET A 216 3.53 1.04 6.75
CA MET A 216 2.91 1.42 8.01
C MET A 216 1.41 1.07 8.04
N ILE A 217 0.65 1.53 7.04
CA ILE A 217 -0.80 1.30 6.99
C ILE A 217 -1.15 -0.18 6.79
N SER A 218 -0.38 -0.91 5.98
CA SER A 218 -0.63 -2.34 5.74
C SER A 218 -0.30 -3.17 6.98
N GLY A 219 0.79 -2.84 7.68
CA GLY A 219 1.17 -3.50 8.93
C GLY A 219 0.08 -3.36 9.99
N GLU A 220 -0.37 -2.13 10.24
CA GLU A 220 -1.42 -1.87 11.23
C GLU A 220 -2.75 -2.53 10.85
N THR A 221 -3.16 -2.41 9.57
CA THR A 221 -4.41 -3.00 9.09
C THR A 221 -4.44 -4.51 9.27
N ARG A 222 -3.33 -5.19 8.95
CA ARG A 222 -3.22 -6.65 9.15
C ARG A 222 -3.17 -7.04 10.61
N PHE A 223 -2.48 -6.26 11.44
CA PHE A 223 -2.44 -6.49 12.88
C PHE A 223 -3.84 -6.40 13.50
N GLU A 224 -4.59 -5.32 13.22
CA GLU A 224 -5.98 -5.15 13.66
C GLU A 224 -6.85 -6.33 13.22
N GLU A 225 -6.67 -6.79 11.99
CA GLU A 225 -7.47 -7.85 11.42
C GLU A 225 -7.13 -9.23 11.99
N TYR A 226 -5.85 -9.56 12.15
CA TYR A 226 -5.42 -10.79 12.80
C TYR A 226 -5.82 -10.83 14.27
N LYS A 227 -5.86 -9.68 14.94
CA LYS A 227 -6.42 -9.60 16.30
C LYS A 227 -7.92 -9.92 16.31
N LYS A 228 -8.71 -9.36 15.38
CA LYS A 228 -10.15 -9.70 15.24
C LYS A 228 -10.38 -11.19 14.96
N MET A 229 -9.47 -11.82 14.23
CA MET A 229 -9.52 -13.25 13.94
C MET A 229 -9.07 -14.15 15.10
N GLY A 230 -8.56 -13.58 16.20
CA GLY A 230 -7.98 -14.35 17.30
C GLY A 230 -6.65 -15.03 16.96
N LEU A 231 -5.96 -14.56 15.91
CA LEU A 231 -4.64 -15.07 15.50
C LEU A 231 -3.48 -14.41 16.26
N VAL A 232 -3.75 -13.28 16.90
CA VAL A 232 -2.83 -12.58 17.81
C VAL A 232 -3.43 -12.65 19.20
N SER A 233 -2.68 -13.18 20.16
CA SER A 233 -3.11 -13.25 21.56
C SER A 233 -3.11 -11.87 22.21
N ASP A 234 -3.98 -11.66 23.19
CA ASP A 234 -3.96 -10.44 24.00
C ASP A 234 -2.69 -10.30 24.85
N GLU A 235 -1.95 -11.40 25.05
CA GLU A 235 -0.63 -11.44 25.69
C GLU A 235 0.52 -11.08 24.72
N SER A 236 0.25 -10.76 23.46
CA SER A 236 1.31 -10.39 22.52
C SER A 236 1.94 -9.05 22.90
N ASP A 237 3.26 -8.94 22.77
CA ASP A 237 3.99 -7.67 22.96
C ASP A 237 3.61 -6.60 21.92
N LEU A 238 3.00 -7.02 20.81
CA LEU A 238 2.55 -6.12 19.74
C LEU A 238 1.29 -5.36 20.15
N LYS A 239 1.32 -4.04 19.96
CA LYS A 239 0.24 -3.11 20.27
C LYS A 239 -0.15 -2.31 19.02
N SER A 240 -1.36 -1.78 19.03
CA SER A 240 -1.81 -0.84 17.99
C SER A 240 -0.87 0.36 17.96
N GLY A 241 -0.42 0.74 16.77
CA GLY A 241 0.53 1.81 16.55
C GLY A 241 1.97 1.34 16.40
N ASP A 242 2.33 0.10 16.77
CA ASP A 242 3.73 -0.38 16.65
C ASP A 242 4.22 -0.46 15.19
N PHE A 243 3.30 -0.59 14.24
CA PHE A 243 3.62 -0.63 12.82
C PHE A 243 3.70 0.77 12.19
N ILE A 244 3.09 1.76 12.83
CA ILE A 244 2.95 3.13 12.32
C ILE A 244 3.95 4.06 13.01
N ASN A 245 3.99 4.04 14.33
CA ASN A 245 4.77 4.95 15.13
C ASN A 245 6.21 4.48 15.21
N LEU A 246 7.13 5.45 15.31
CA LEU A 246 8.54 5.16 15.52
C LEU A 246 8.85 5.31 17.00
N LYS A 247 8.99 4.17 17.68
CA LYS A 247 9.39 4.11 19.08
C LYS A 247 10.92 4.01 19.18
N PHE A 248 11.53 4.96 19.90
CA PHE A 248 12.95 4.98 20.19
C PHE A 248 13.26 4.26 21.52
N PRO A 249 14.53 3.84 21.74
CA PRO A 249 14.93 3.11 22.96
C PRO A 249 14.75 3.89 24.26
N ASP A 250 14.70 5.21 24.19
CA ASP A 250 14.43 6.10 25.33
C ASP A 250 12.94 6.37 25.54
N GLU A 251 12.08 5.52 24.97
CA GLU A 251 10.62 5.57 25.04
C GLU A 251 9.99 6.78 24.33
N GLU A 252 10.77 7.60 23.62
CA GLU A 252 10.21 8.64 22.76
C GLU A 252 9.46 8.01 21.58
N ILE A 253 8.27 8.54 21.29
CA ILE A 253 7.42 8.09 20.19
C ILE A 253 7.21 9.23 19.20
N ILE A 254 7.63 9.02 17.95
CA ILE A 254 7.25 9.88 16.83
C ILE A 254 5.96 9.31 16.21
N ASP A 255 4.86 10.01 16.43
CA ASP A 255 3.52 9.59 16.02
C ASP A 255 3.25 9.84 14.53
N PHE A 256 3.22 8.78 13.72
CA PHE A 256 2.76 8.87 12.32
C PHE A 256 1.28 8.51 12.17
N LYS A 257 0.63 8.00 13.23
CA LYS A 257 -0.79 7.61 13.20
C LYS A 257 -1.68 8.81 12.92
N SER A 258 -1.41 9.94 13.55
CA SER A 258 -2.12 11.19 13.25
C SER A 258 -2.08 11.59 11.77
N ILE A 259 -0.96 11.33 11.07
CA ILE A 259 -0.84 11.59 9.63
C ILE A 259 -1.70 10.63 8.83
N LEU A 260 -1.63 9.33 9.14
CA LEU A 260 -2.44 8.33 8.44
C LEU A 260 -3.93 8.62 8.64
N ASP A 261 -4.38 8.85 9.88
CA ASP A 261 -5.79 9.11 10.18
C ASP A 261 -6.30 10.38 9.49
N LYS A 262 -5.48 11.44 9.44
CA LYS A 262 -5.82 12.71 8.76
C LYS A 262 -5.89 12.57 7.24
N LYS A 263 -5.02 11.76 6.64
CA LYS A 263 -4.86 11.66 5.17
C LYS A 263 -5.64 10.48 4.58
N LEU A 264 -6.09 9.52 5.38
CA LEU A 264 -6.83 8.35 4.95
C LEU A 264 -8.27 8.72 4.54
N ARG A 265 -8.58 8.56 3.25
CA ARG A 265 -9.92 8.79 2.71
C ARG A 265 -10.74 7.51 2.61
N TYR A 266 -10.06 6.38 2.37
CA TYR A 266 -10.73 5.10 2.22
C TYR A 266 -9.81 3.95 2.67
N LYS A 267 -10.36 3.04 3.48
CA LYS A 267 -9.69 1.82 3.95
C LYS A 267 -10.67 0.67 3.82
N THR A 268 -10.30 -0.38 3.08
CA THR A 268 -11.13 -1.58 2.94
C THR A 268 -10.29 -2.84 3.05
N ILE A 269 -10.89 -3.88 3.63
CA ILE A 269 -10.35 -5.24 3.65
C ILE A 269 -11.35 -6.12 2.92
N ASN A 270 -10.90 -6.86 1.92
CA ASN A 270 -11.75 -7.78 1.17
C ASN A 270 -11.38 -9.23 1.51
N TYR A 271 -12.39 -10.05 1.78
CA TYR A 271 -12.23 -11.48 2.00
C TYR A 271 -12.56 -12.21 0.71
N LEU A 272 -11.56 -12.86 0.15
CA LEU A 272 -11.73 -13.71 -1.02
C LEU A 272 -11.89 -15.15 -0.56
N ASN A 273 -13.14 -15.59 -0.51
CA ASN A 273 -13.53 -16.96 -0.19
C ASN A 273 -13.83 -17.71 -1.50
N TYR A 274 -12.79 -18.24 -2.15
CA TYR A 274 -12.91 -19.07 -3.36
C TYR A 274 -12.51 -20.51 -3.08
#